data_AF-A0A401UZ56-F1
#
_entry.id   AF-A0A401UZ56-F1
#
_cell.length_a   1.000
_cell.length_b   1.000
_cell.length_c   1.000
_cell.angle_alpha   90.00
_cell.angle_beta   90.00
_cell.angle_gamma   90.00
#
_symmetry.space_group_name_H-M   'P 1'
#
loop_
_entity.id
_entity.type
_entity.pdbx_description
1 polymer ?
#
loop_
_entity_poly.entity_id
_entity_poly.type
_entity_poly.pdbx_seq_one_letter_code
_entity_poly.pdbx_strand_id
1 'polypeptide(L)'
;MTVDVWAPLGVAGVVPVVDELSIPDFHHMPKDVPFAARTQVDIAGHQVTVVWRHRVLVASLADDTAPDGVRKIASGFRQPATGGPDSILWNFVLMPVDVLGETVALDRERSGRDRWQLRVSGPAGRSWQWRPAGRIFADRMELTRSDDAAPVVTHTLRPVPGRPGTASGPPEVSWEASASLAEVLLPLLWVLDRAHTCLLPKTQRVLRGEFL
;
A
#
# COMPACT_ATOMS: atom_id res chain seq x y z
N MET A 1 -4.60 -21.96 -14.36
CA MET A 1 -5.83 -21.81 -13.53
C MET A 1 -6.02 -20.32 -13.29
N THR A 2 -7.16 -19.74 -13.65
CA THR A 2 -7.34 -18.28 -13.50
C THR A 2 -7.53 -17.94 -12.03
N VAL A 3 -6.56 -17.24 -11.43
CA VAL A 3 -6.66 -16.77 -10.04
C VAL A 3 -7.73 -15.69 -9.96
N ASP A 4 -8.77 -15.94 -9.17
CA ASP A 4 -9.72 -14.90 -8.78
C ASP A 4 -9.13 -14.12 -7.61
N VAL A 5 -8.63 -12.91 -7.91
CA VAL A 5 -7.95 -12.05 -6.93
C VAL A 5 -8.92 -11.40 -5.94
N TRP A 6 -10.22 -11.45 -6.20
CA TRP A 6 -11.27 -10.89 -5.35
C TRP A 6 -11.96 -11.95 -4.48
N ALA A 7 -11.72 -13.24 -4.74
CA ALA A 7 -12.20 -14.32 -3.90
C ALA A 7 -11.48 -14.32 -2.52
N PRO A 8 -12.14 -14.77 -1.45
CA PRO A 8 -11.50 -14.95 -0.16
C PRO A 8 -10.31 -15.90 -0.25
N LEU A 9 -9.20 -15.55 0.40
CA LEU A 9 -7.99 -16.38 0.49
C LEU A 9 -8.23 -17.67 1.28
N GLY A 10 -9.24 -17.69 2.16
CA GLY A 10 -9.63 -18.87 2.95
C GLY A 10 -8.71 -19.17 4.14
N VAL A 11 -7.55 -18.49 4.23
CA VAL A 11 -6.60 -18.60 5.33
C VAL A 11 -6.14 -17.23 5.79
N ALA A 12 -6.16 -17.01 7.10
CA ALA A 12 -5.55 -15.82 7.70
C ALA A 12 -4.02 -15.99 7.71
N GLY A 13 -3.29 -14.89 7.68
CA GLY A 13 -1.83 -14.97 7.62
C GLY A 13 -1.13 -13.66 7.93
N VAL A 14 0.20 -13.76 8.01
CA VAL A 14 1.12 -12.64 8.16
C VAL A 14 2.36 -12.91 7.32
N VAL A 15 2.86 -11.90 6.63
CA VAL A 15 4.08 -11.98 5.84
C VAL A 15 4.97 -10.75 6.08
N PRO A 16 6.28 -10.92 6.29
CA PRO A 16 7.20 -9.80 6.28
C PRO A 16 7.33 -9.21 4.87
N VAL A 17 7.35 -7.89 4.78
CA VAL A 17 7.55 -7.14 3.54
C VAL A 17 8.96 -6.56 3.59
N VAL A 18 9.89 -7.26 2.94
CA VAL A 18 11.28 -6.80 2.81
C VAL A 18 11.39 -5.97 1.54
N ASP A 19 11.69 -4.69 1.69
CA ASP A 19 11.94 -3.79 0.57
C ASP A 19 13.38 -3.94 0.09
N GLU A 20 13.58 -4.56 -1.07
CA GLU A 20 14.89 -4.77 -1.70
C GLU A 20 15.46 -3.47 -2.28
N LEU A 21 14.63 -2.45 -2.49
CA LEU A 21 15.08 -1.17 -3.00
C LEU A 21 15.37 -0.20 -1.86
N SER A 22 16.64 0.15 -1.69
CA SER A 22 17.02 1.15 -0.70
C SER A 22 16.55 2.56 -1.12
N ILE A 23 16.37 3.46 -0.15
CA ILE A 23 16.01 4.87 -0.42
C ILE A 23 17.05 5.54 -1.33
N PRO A 24 18.38 5.40 -1.09
CA PRO A 24 19.38 5.92 -2.00
C PRO A 24 19.23 5.39 -3.43
N ASP A 25 19.04 4.09 -3.61
CA ASP A 25 18.93 3.48 -4.94
C ASP A 25 17.69 3.99 -5.68
N PHE A 26 16.56 4.14 -4.98
CA PHE A 26 15.35 4.72 -5.54
C PHE A 26 15.57 6.17 -6.05
N HIS A 27 16.31 7.00 -5.32
CA HIS A 27 16.56 8.39 -5.71
C HIS A 27 17.53 8.53 -6.89
N HIS A 28 18.50 7.62 -7.00
CA HIS A 28 19.45 7.60 -8.11
C HIS A 28 18.93 6.84 -9.33
N MET A 29 17.80 6.14 -9.20
CA MET A 29 17.17 5.39 -10.28
C MET A 29 16.79 6.33 -11.45
N PRO A 30 17.31 6.10 -12.67
CA PRO A 30 16.89 6.84 -13.85
C PRO A 30 15.37 6.83 -14.02
N LYS A 31 14.82 7.92 -14.56
CA LYS A 31 13.36 8.04 -14.79
C LYS A 31 12.81 6.91 -15.66
N ASP A 32 13.63 6.42 -16.58
CA ASP A 32 13.27 5.41 -17.57
C ASP A 32 13.75 4.00 -17.21
N VAL A 33 14.05 3.73 -15.93
CA VAL A 33 14.37 2.36 -15.53
C VAL A 33 13.20 1.43 -15.85
N PRO A 34 13.41 0.42 -16.72
CA PRO A 34 12.33 -0.45 -17.16
C PRO A 34 11.88 -1.38 -16.03
N PHE A 35 12.78 -1.66 -15.06
CA PHE A 35 12.55 -2.62 -14.00
C PHE A 35 13.40 -2.33 -12.76
N ALA A 36 12.79 -2.28 -11.58
CA ALA A 36 13.49 -2.38 -10.30
C ALA A 36 12.67 -3.22 -9.32
N ALA A 37 13.27 -4.28 -8.76
CA ALA A 37 12.61 -5.12 -7.76
C ALA A 37 12.30 -4.33 -6.49
N ARG A 38 11.17 -4.61 -5.86
CA ARG A 38 10.77 -4.03 -4.58
C ARG A 38 10.62 -5.08 -3.52
N THR A 39 9.79 -6.07 -3.75
CA THR A 39 9.61 -7.15 -2.77
C THR A 39 9.06 -8.39 -3.43
N GLN A 40 9.29 -9.54 -2.81
CA GLN A 40 8.63 -10.79 -3.10
C GLN A 40 8.00 -11.32 -1.83
N VAL A 41 6.72 -11.65 -1.88
CA VAL A 41 5.94 -12.12 -0.73
C VAL A 41 5.07 -13.32 -1.10
N ASP A 42 4.93 -14.25 -0.16
CA ASP A 42 3.96 -15.35 -0.26
C ASP A 42 2.68 -14.94 0.48
N ILE A 43 1.59 -14.77 -0.27
CA ILE A 43 0.28 -14.43 0.28
C ILE A 43 -0.62 -15.65 0.10
N ALA A 44 -0.78 -16.44 1.16
CA ALA A 44 -1.64 -17.62 1.17
C ALA A 44 -1.34 -18.64 0.05
N GLY A 45 -0.06 -18.85 -0.28
CA GLY A 45 0.40 -19.73 -1.35
C GLY A 45 0.55 -19.03 -2.71
N HIS A 46 0.20 -17.74 -2.81
CA HIS A 46 0.40 -16.93 -3.99
C HIS A 46 1.73 -16.19 -3.92
N GLN A 47 2.69 -16.62 -4.75
CA GLN A 47 3.97 -15.93 -4.91
C GLN A 47 3.75 -14.63 -5.69
N VAL A 48 3.79 -13.51 -4.98
CA VAL A 48 3.65 -12.16 -5.55
C VAL A 48 5.01 -11.50 -5.63
N THR A 49 5.38 -11.04 -6.82
CA THR A 49 6.52 -10.15 -7.02
C THR A 49 6.02 -8.73 -7.28
N VAL A 50 6.58 -7.76 -6.56
CA VAL A 50 6.29 -6.34 -6.71
C VAL A 50 7.53 -5.63 -7.21
N VAL A 51 7.35 -4.84 -8.27
CA VAL A 51 8.45 -4.18 -8.99
C VAL A 51 8.03 -2.79 -9.45
N TRP A 52 8.98 -1.87 -9.59
CA TRP A 52 8.78 -0.67 -10.39
C TRP A 52 8.98 -1.01 -11.86
N ARG A 53 8.04 -0.56 -12.70
CA ARG A 53 8.20 -0.47 -14.16
C ARG A 53 7.85 0.95 -14.59
N HIS A 54 8.83 1.72 -15.06
CA HIS A 54 8.61 3.12 -15.46
C HIS A 54 7.84 3.96 -14.42
N ARG A 55 8.19 3.82 -13.13
CA ARG A 55 7.52 4.48 -11.98
C ARG A 55 6.04 4.11 -11.77
N VAL A 56 5.60 2.99 -12.33
CA VAL A 56 4.37 2.29 -11.95
C VAL A 56 4.75 1.12 -11.07
N LEU A 57 4.12 0.98 -9.91
CA LEU A 57 4.35 -0.15 -9.04
C LEU A 57 3.47 -1.30 -9.52
N VAL A 58 4.06 -2.44 -9.89
CA VAL A 58 3.37 -3.55 -10.52
C VAL A 58 3.52 -4.79 -9.65
N ALA A 59 2.39 -5.41 -9.28
CA ALA A 59 2.34 -6.72 -8.67
C ALA A 59 2.01 -7.78 -9.72
N SER A 60 2.79 -8.86 -9.72
CA SER A 60 2.61 -10.00 -10.62
C SER A 60 2.63 -11.31 -9.84
N LEU A 61 1.91 -12.32 -10.33
CA LEU A 61 1.99 -13.70 -9.86
C LEU A 61 2.86 -14.53 -10.78
N ALA A 62 3.52 -15.54 -10.23
CA ALA A 62 4.00 -16.66 -11.02
C ALA A 62 2.81 -17.34 -11.72
N ASP A 63 2.90 -17.49 -13.04
CA ASP A 63 1.86 -18.09 -13.86
C ASP A 63 2.52 -18.88 -15.00
N ASP A 64 2.56 -20.20 -14.84
CA ASP A 64 3.15 -21.14 -15.82
C ASP A 64 2.43 -21.10 -17.18
N THR A 65 1.25 -20.47 -17.25
CA THR A 65 0.50 -20.30 -18.51
C THR A 65 0.79 -18.98 -19.21
N ALA A 66 1.47 -18.03 -18.55
CA ALA A 66 1.87 -16.77 -19.17
C ALA A 66 3.16 -16.94 -19.99
N PRO A 67 3.32 -16.23 -21.13
CA PRO A 67 4.51 -16.33 -21.99
C PRO A 67 5.84 -16.10 -21.26
N ASP A 68 5.83 -15.20 -20.29
CA ASP A 68 7.01 -14.82 -19.49
C ASP A 68 7.04 -15.50 -18.12
N GLY A 69 6.17 -16.50 -17.88
CA GLY A 69 6.01 -17.18 -16.58
C GLY A 69 5.43 -16.29 -15.46
N VAL A 70 5.02 -15.06 -15.79
CA VAL A 70 4.45 -14.10 -14.85
C VAL A 70 3.22 -13.41 -15.41
N ARG A 71 2.22 -13.21 -14.55
CA ARG A 71 1.00 -12.49 -14.89
C ARG A 71 0.85 -11.25 -14.01
N LYS A 72 0.74 -10.07 -14.63
CA LYS A 72 0.38 -8.84 -13.93
C LYS A 72 -1.02 -8.97 -13.34
N ILE A 73 -1.15 -8.71 -12.04
CA ILE A 73 -2.45 -8.74 -11.34
C ILE A 73 -2.87 -7.40 -10.78
N ALA A 74 -1.92 -6.53 -10.43
CA ALA A 74 -2.23 -5.18 -9.99
C ALA A 74 -1.17 -4.16 -10.42
N SER A 75 -1.57 -2.89 -10.58
CA SER A 75 -0.65 -1.77 -10.72
C SER A 75 -1.12 -0.50 -10.05
N GLY A 76 -0.25 0.10 -9.25
CA GLY A 76 -0.46 1.42 -8.65
C GLY A 76 0.18 2.54 -9.49
N PHE A 77 -0.59 3.58 -9.76
CA PHE A 77 -0.09 4.79 -10.44
C PHE A 77 -0.23 6.00 -9.54
N ARG A 78 0.76 6.91 -9.57
CA ARG A 78 0.70 8.14 -8.79
C ARG A 78 -0.23 9.14 -9.46
N GLN A 79 -1.25 9.59 -8.74
CA GLN A 79 -2.14 10.66 -9.18
C GLN A 79 -2.07 11.82 -8.17
N PRO A 80 -1.86 13.07 -8.62
CA PRO A 80 -2.03 14.23 -7.76
C PRO A 80 -3.46 14.26 -7.21
N ALA A 81 -3.66 14.51 -5.91
CA ALA A 81 -5.00 14.75 -5.39
C ALA A 81 -5.59 16.00 -6.07
N THR A 82 -6.62 15.83 -6.90
CA THR A 82 -7.32 16.95 -7.54
C THR A 82 -8.29 17.59 -6.55
N GLY A 83 -8.04 18.86 -6.20
CA GLY A 83 -9.08 19.81 -5.78
C GLY A 83 -9.73 19.56 -4.42
N GLY A 84 -9.16 20.17 -3.39
CA GLY A 84 -9.84 20.46 -2.12
C GLY A 84 -9.21 21.70 -1.49
N PRO A 85 -9.92 22.45 -0.63
CA PRO A 85 -9.40 23.69 -0.03
C PRO A 85 -8.08 23.50 0.73
N ASP A 86 -7.73 22.27 1.11
CA ASP A 86 -6.48 21.92 1.82
C ASP A 86 -5.35 21.36 0.91
N SER A 87 -5.56 21.29 -0.42
CA SER A 87 -4.57 20.72 -1.37
C SER A 87 -3.25 21.51 -1.44
N ILE A 88 -3.28 22.80 -1.08
CA ILE A 88 -2.11 23.71 -1.10
C ILE A 88 -1.19 23.48 0.11
N LEU A 89 -1.73 23.07 1.25
CA LEU A 89 -0.95 22.87 2.48
C LEU A 89 -0.27 21.49 2.55
N TRP A 90 -0.74 20.54 1.72
CA TRP A 90 -0.31 19.14 1.78
C TRP A 90 -0.30 18.55 0.36
N ASN A 91 0.89 18.49 -0.26
CA ASN A 91 1.08 17.77 -1.53
C ASN A 91 0.84 16.25 -1.32
N PHE A 92 -0.42 15.84 -1.28
CA PHE A 92 -0.81 14.46 -1.11
C PHE A 92 -1.02 13.84 -2.49
N VAL A 93 -0.22 12.84 -2.81
CA VAL A 93 -0.35 12.05 -4.03
C VAL A 93 -1.15 10.81 -3.68
N LEU A 94 -2.29 10.63 -4.32
CA LEU A 94 -3.09 9.43 -4.28
C LEU A 94 -2.42 8.36 -5.14
N MET A 95 -2.73 7.09 -4.87
CA MET A 95 -2.29 5.99 -5.70
C MET A 95 -3.46 5.05 -5.97
N PRO A 96 -4.31 5.36 -6.97
CA PRO A 96 -5.27 4.39 -7.45
C PRO A 96 -4.55 3.14 -7.95
N VAL A 97 -5.23 2.00 -7.81
CA VAL A 97 -4.67 0.69 -8.14
C VAL A 97 -5.59 0.01 -9.13
N ASP A 98 -5.07 -0.32 -10.30
CA ASP A 98 -5.77 -1.18 -11.25
C ASP A 98 -5.51 -2.63 -10.86
N VAL A 99 -6.56 -3.40 -10.61
CA VAL A 99 -6.52 -4.82 -10.30
C VAL A 99 -7.21 -5.58 -11.43
N LEU A 100 -6.46 -6.38 -12.19
CA LEU A 100 -6.96 -7.10 -13.37
C LEU A 100 -7.79 -6.25 -14.37
N GLY A 101 -7.48 -4.96 -14.49
CA GLY A 101 -8.16 -4.02 -15.40
C GLY A 101 -9.31 -3.24 -14.76
N GLU A 102 -9.63 -3.49 -13.48
CA GLU A 102 -10.60 -2.73 -12.71
C GLU A 102 -9.89 -1.75 -11.77
N THR A 103 -10.24 -0.46 -11.86
CA THR A 103 -9.60 0.58 -11.04
C THR A 103 -10.22 0.66 -9.65
N VAL A 104 -9.36 0.58 -8.63
CA VAL A 104 -9.67 0.93 -7.24
C VAL A 104 -9.29 2.40 -7.03
N ALA A 105 -10.30 3.25 -6.87
CA ALA A 105 -10.16 4.67 -6.62
C ALA A 105 -9.93 4.97 -5.14
N LEU A 106 -9.17 6.01 -4.87
CA LEU A 106 -8.89 6.49 -3.51
C LEU A 106 -9.26 7.95 -3.42
N ASP A 107 -10.08 8.30 -2.42
CA ASP A 107 -10.43 9.66 -2.07
C ASP A 107 -9.98 9.95 -0.64
N ARG A 108 -9.40 11.12 -0.42
CA ARG A 108 -8.97 11.52 0.93
C ARG A 108 -10.10 12.19 1.68
N GLU A 109 -10.22 11.82 2.94
CA GLU A 109 -11.11 12.47 3.89
C GLU A 109 -10.37 12.85 5.17
N ARG A 110 -10.85 13.92 5.80
CA ARG A 110 -10.41 14.28 7.13
C ARG A 110 -11.09 13.37 8.15
N SER A 111 -10.30 12.78 9.04
CA SER A 111 -10.78 11.90 10.12
C SER A 111 -10.41 12.54 11.46
N GLY A 112 -11.32 13.34 12.01
CA GLY A 112 -11.06 14.12 13.23
C GLY A 112 -10.08 15.29 13.03
N ARG A 113 -9.49 15.77 14.13
CA ARG A 113 -8.67 16.99 14.12
C ARG A 113 -7.36 16.81 13.35
N ASP A 114 -6.67 15.68 13.57
CA ASP A 114 -5.27 15.47 13.19
C ASP A 114 -5.01 14.19 12.38
N ARG A 115 -6.05 13.45 11.97
CA ARG A 115 -5.90 12.23 11.16
C ARG A 115 -6.59 12.39 9.83
N TRP A 116 -6.06 11.70 8.84
CA TRP A 116 -6.69 11.52 7.54
C TRP A 116 -7.14 10.06 7.44
N GLN A 117 -8.12 9.82 6.60
CA GLN A 117 -8.48 8.49 6.13
C GLN A 117 -8.62 8.53 4.61
N LEU A 118 -8.51 7.39 3.97
CA LEU A 118 -8.79 7.22 2.55
C LEU A 118 -10.09 6.44 2.44
N ARG A 119 -11.08 7.01 1.77
CA ARG A 119 -12.20 6.26 1.24
C ARG A 119 -11.70 5.55 0.00
N VAL A 120 -11.87 4.24 -0.05
CA VAL A 120 -11.39 3.39 -1.14
C VAL A 120 -12.61 2.79 -1.81
N SER A 121 -12.75 3.00 -3.11
CA SER A 121 -13.91 2.53 -3.90
C SER A 121 -13.40 1.58 -4.98
N GLY A 122 -13.95 0.38 -5.03
CA GLY A 122 -13.55 -0.67 -5.97
C GLY A 122 -14.70 -1.20 -6.81
N PRO A 123 -14.42 -2.22 -7.63
CA PRO A 123 -15.41 -2.80 -8.53
C PRO A 123 -16.54 -3.51 -7.79
N ALA A 124 -17.67 -3.66 -8.49
CA ALA A 124 -18.88 -4.31 -8.00
C ALA A 124 -19.40 -3.75 -6.66
N GLY A 125 -19.29 -2.44 -6.45
CA GLY A 125 -19.80 -1.76 -5.26
C GLY A 125 -18.97 -1.96 -4.00
N ARG A 126 -17.80 -2.60 -4.10
CA ARG A 126 -16.89 -2.76 -2.96
C ARG A 126 -16.39 -1.41 -2.50
N SER A 127 -16.35 -1.21 -1.19
CA SER A 127 -15.78 -0.01 -0.59
C SER A 127 -15.08 -0.34 0.72
N TRP A 128 -14.02 0.40 0.98
CA TRP A 128 -13.22 0.28 2.17
C TRP A 128 -12.90 1.66 2.72
N GLN A 129 -12.55 1.66 3.99
CA GLN A 129 -11.86 2.76 4.63
C GLN A 129 -10.43 2.29 4.89
N TRP A 130 -9.50 3.18 4.59
CA TRP A 130 -8.10 2.92 4.84
C TRP A 130 -7.51 4.02 5.70
N ARG A 131 -7.03 3.66 6.89
CA ARG A 131 -6.66 4.64 7.91
C ARG A 131 -5.32 4.32 8.57
N PRO A 132 -4.53 5.35 8.92
CA PRO A 132 -3.43 5.20 9.84
C PRO A 132 -3.95 4.90 11.25
N ALA A 133 -3.40 3.86 11.88
CA ALA A 133 -3.75 3.45 13.24
C ALA A 133 -2.52 3.43 14.15
N GLY A 134 -2.77 3.66 15.44
CA GLY A 134 -1.73 3.86 16.46
C GLY A 134 -2.18 4.87 17.51
N ARG A 135 -1.55 4.83 18.69
CA ARG A 135 -1.95 5.68 19.83
C ARG A 135 -1.45 7.11 19.67
N ILE A 136 -0.14 7.29 19.57
CA ILE A 136 0.53 8.60 19.48
C ILE A 136 1.04 8.85 18.06
N PHE A 137 1.73 7.86 17.50
CA PHE A 137 2.17 7.81 16.10
C PHE A 137 1.43 6.68 15.39
N ALA A 138 1.20 6.84 14.09
CA ALA A 138 0.68 5.73 13.29
C ALA A 138 1.78 4.68 13.11
N ASP A 139 1.56 3.49 13.66
CA ASP A 139 2.50 2.35 13.58
C ASP A 139 2.03 1.26 12.62
N ARG A 140 0.84 1.44 12.05
CA ARG A 140 0.23 0.57 11.04
C ARG A 140 -0.82 1.32 10.21
N MET A 141 -1.18 0.71 9.10
CA MET A 141 -2.27 1.10 8.23
C MET A 141 -3.33 -0.02 8.24
N GLU A 142 -4.59 0.34 8.48
CA GLU A 142 -5.71 -0.59 8.64
C GLU A 142 -6.72 -0.40 7.51
N LEU A 143 -6.92 -1.42 6.68
CA LEU A 143 -7.98 -1.49 5.67
C LEU A 143 -9.20 -2.19 6.28
N THR A 144 -10.33 -1.50 6.30
CA THR A 144 -11.61 -1.98 6.86
C THR A 144 -12.66 -1.88 5.76
N ARG A 145 -13.42 -2.94 5.49
CA ARG A 145 -14.58 -2.83 4.58
C ARG A 145 -15.59 -1.87 5.18
N SER A 146 -16.34 -1.13 4.37
CA SER A 146 -17.27 -0.12 4.87
C SER A 146 -18.34 -0.67 5.82
N ASP A 147 -18.70 -1.95 5.67
CA ASP A 147 -19.72 -2.63 6.48
C ASP A 147 -19.13 -3.42 7.67
N ASP A 148 -17.79 -3.47 7.79
CA ASP A 148 -17.10 -4.23 8.84
C ASP A 148 -16.71 -3.33 10.01
N ALA A 149 -16.74 -3.89 11.22
CA ALA A 149 -16.29 -3.21 12.43
C ALA A 149 -14.77 -3.29 12.66
N ALA A 150 -14.09 -4.24 12.00
CA ALA A 150 -12.69 -4.58 12.22
C ALA A 150 -11.90 -4.55 10.89
N PRO A 151 -10.58 -4.32 10.93
CA PRO A 151 -9.76 -4.30 9.73
C PRO A 151 -9.55 -5.71 9.15
N VAL A 152 -9.81 -5.86 7.86
CA VAL A 152 -9.60 -7.10 7.09
C VAL A 152 -8.12 -7.28 6.70
N VAL A 153 -7.38 -6.17 6.55
CA VAL A 153 -5.92 -6.17 6.31
C VAL A 153 -5.26 -5.09 7.16
N THR A 154 -4.12 -5.45 7.76
CA THR A 154 -3.28 -4.52 8.51
C THR A 154 -1.85 -4.58 7.97
N HIS A 155 -1.27 -3.42 7.66
CA HIS A 155 0.13 -3.28 7.25
C HIS A 155 0.88 -2.51 8.34
N THR A 156 1.82 -3.15 9.03
CA THR A 156 2.66 -2.47 10.02
C THR A 156 3.64 -1.53 9.32
N LEU A 157 3.96 -0.41 9.95
CA LEU A 157 4.91 0.58 9.44
C LEU A 157 6.23 0.41 10.21
N ARG A 158 7.30 0.05 9.51
CA ARG A 158 8.65 -0.08 10.09
C ARG A 158 9.68 0.60 9.19
N PRO A 159 10.48 1.55 9.70
CA PRO A 159 10.40 2.12 11.06
C PRO A 159 9.07 2.85 11.30
N VAL A 160 8.58 2.90 12.55
CA VAL A 160 7.38 3.69 12.85
C VAL A 160 7.76 5.16 12.65
N PRO A 161 7.14 5.86 11.70
CA PRO A 161 7.54 7.21 11.43
C PRO A 161 7.12 8.09 12.62
N GLY A 162 7.97 9.03 13.01
CA GLY A 162 7.75 9.75 14.27
C GLY A 162 8.49 9.21 15.49
N ARG A 163 8.95 7.95 15.45
CA ARG A 163 9.40 7.26 16.67
C ARG A 163 10.83 6.73 16.54
N PRO A 164 11.82 7.35 17.21
CA PRO A 164 13.17 6.81 17.31
C PRO A 164 13.16 5.43 17.99
N GLY A 165 14.06 4.53 17.59
CA GLY A 165 14.26 3.24 18.27
C GLY A 165 13.10 2.24 18.17
N THR A 166 12.33 2.28 17.09
CA THR A 166 11.29 1.25 16.85
C THR A 166 11.90 -0.13 16.63
N ALA A 167 11.14 -1.17 17.00
CA ALA A 167 11.58 -2.55 16.91
C ALA A 167 12.23 -2.83 15.55
N SER A 168 13.43 -3.40 15.60
CA SER A 168 14.19 -3.80 14.41
C SER A 168 13.49 -4.96 13.73
N GLY A 169 13.08 -4.78 12.47
CA GLY A 169 12.44 -5.81 11.66
C GLY A 169 11.77 -5.20 10.43
N PRO A 170 11.53 -6.00 9.38
CA PRO A 170 10.76 -5.54 8.24
C PRO A 170 9.32 -5.21 8.67
N PRO A 171 8.62 -4.31 7.96
CA PRO A 171 7.19 -4.19 8.12
C PRO A 171 6.51 -5.51 7.74
N GLU A 172 5.30 -5.71 8.23
CA GLU A 172 4.52 -6.93 8.04
C GLU A 172 3.15 -6.58 7.49
N VAL A 173 2.61 -7.45 6.65
CA VAL A 173 1.20 -7.40 6.22
C VAL A 173 0.50 -8.61 6.80
N SER A 174 -0.58 -8.38 7.53
CA SER A 174 -1.44 -9.42 8.09
C SER A 174 -2.86 -9.28 7.57
N TRP A 175 -3.55 -10.40 7.37
CA TRP A 175 -4.90 -10.44 6.80
C TRP A 175 -5.78 -11.48 7.49
N GLU A 176 -7.08 -11.25 7.46
CA GLU A 176 -8.08 -12.25 7.86
C GLU A 176 -8.34 -13.28 6.76
N ALA A 177 -8.85 -14.47 7.10
CA ALA A 177 -9.17 -15.51 6.12
C ALA A 177 -10.22 -15.07 5.08
N SER A 178 -11.03 -14.08 5.43
CA SER A 178 -12.04 -13.46 4.57
C SER A 178 -11.45 -12.46 3.57
N ALA A 179 -10.19 -12.04 3.76
CA ALA A 179 -9.51 -11.11 2.87
C ALA A 179 -9.32 -11.74 1.50
N SER A 180 -9.36 -10.92 0.45
CA SER A 180 -8.97 -11.29 -0.90
C SER A 180 -7.53 -10.91 -1.20
N LEU A 181 -6.92 -11.55 -2.20
CA LEU A 181 -5.56 -11.20 -2.63
C LEU A 181 -5.45 -9.70 -2.99
N ALA A 182 -6.46 -9.17 -3.69
CA ALA A 182 -6.53 -7.77 -4.04
C ALA A 182 -6.53 -6.86 -2.81
N GLU A 183 -7.32 -7.17 -1.78
CA GLU A 183 -7.35 -6.42 -0.52
C GLU A 183 -6.01 -6.40 0.21
N VAL A 184 -5.21 -7.47 0.11
CA VAL A 184 -3.85 -7.50 0.67
C VAL A 184 -2.88 -6.66 -0.16
N LEU A 185 -3.02 -6.66 -1.49
CA LEU A 185 -2.16 -5.90 -2.40
C LEU A 185 -2.37 -4.39 -2.34
N LEU A 186 -3.60 -3.92 -2.12
CA LEU A 186 -3.90 -2.49 -2.02
C LEU A 186 -3.01 -1.76 -0.98
N PRO A 187 -2.99 -2.17 0.31
CA PRO A 187 -2.15 -1.53 1.31
C PRO A 187 -0.67 -1.80 1.07
N LEU A 188 -0.29 -2.99 0.57
CA LEU A 188 1.10 -3.32 0.27
C LEU A 188 1.69 -2.38 -0.78
N LEU A 189 1.01 -2.22 -1.92
CA LEU A 189 1.46 -1.36 -3.00
C LEU A 189 1.58 0.09 -2.52
N TRP A 190 0.60 0.60 -1.80
CA TRP A 190 0.63 2.00 -1.42
C TRP A 190 1.63 2.27 -0.30
N VAL A 191 1.83 1.35 0.67
CA VAL A 191 2.88 1.53 1.68
C VAL A 191 4.26 1.52 1.03
N LEU A 192 4.53 0.60 0.08
CA LEU A 192 5.79 0.58 -0.67
C LEU A 192 5.99 1.86 -1.50
N ASP A 193 4.94 2.33 -2.18
CA ASP A 193 5.01 3.59 -2.92
C ASP A 193 5.27 4.80 -2.01
N ARG A 194 4.72 4.80 -0.79
CA ARG A 194 4.90 5.87 0.20
C ARG A 194 6.18 5.79 1.01
N ALA A 195 6.82 4.61 1.09
CA ALA A 195 8.03 4.39 1.87
C ALA A 195 9.16 5.36 1.48
N HIS A 196 9.31 5.68 0.19
CA HIS A 196 10.36 6.60 -0.28
C HIS A 196 9.90 8.05 -0.53
N THR A 197 8.61 8.35 -0.36
CA THR A 197 8.09 9.72 -0.51
C THR A 197 7.93 10.46 0.82
N CYS A 198 8.42 9.87 1.93
CA CYS A 198 8.40 10.46 3.27
C CYS A 198 7.01 10.86 3.78
N LEU A 199 5.94 10.32 3.18
CA LEU A 199 4.54 10.64 3.51
C LEU A 199 3.98 9.85 4.69
N LEU A 200 4.67 8.77 5.08
CA LEU A 200 4.41 8.10 6.34
C LEU A 200 5.07 8.93 7.47
N PRO A 201 4.40 9.18 8.61
CA PRO A 201 4.53 10.24 9.66
C PRO A 201 5.80 11.08 9.92
N LYS A 202 6.91 10.95 9.18
CA LYS A 202 8.00 11.91 9.12
C LYS A 202 7.51 13.30 8.66
N THR A 203 6.53 13.37 7.76
CA THR A 203 5.79 14.62 7.44
C THR A 203 4.91 15.09 8.60
N GLN A 204 4.29 14.17 9.35
CA GLN A 204 3.45 14.52 10.51
C GLN A 204 4.26 15.11 11.68
N ARG A 205 5.56 14.85 11.77
CA ARG A 205 6.48 15.51 12.72
C ARG A 205 6.89 16.92 12.30
N VAL A 206 7.11 17.16 11.01
CA VAL A 206 7.51 18.47 10.47
C VAL A 206 6.36 19.47 10.56
N LEU A 207 5.12 19.04 10.34
CA LEU A 207 3.93 19.90 10.44
C LEU A 207 3.44 20.16 11.88
N ARG A 208 4.14 19.61 12.88
CA ARG A 208 4.02 19.98 14.30
C ARG A 208 5.16 20.87 14.79
N GLY A 209 6.17 21.14 13.95
CA GLY A 209 7.33 21.95 14.33
C GLY A 209 8.30 21.27 15.32
N GLU A 210 8.37 19.94 15.34
CA GLU A 210 9.03 19.18 16.43
C GLU A 210 10.50 18.75 16.14
N PHE A 211 11.12 19.18 15.04
CA PHE A 211 12.60 19.15 14.87
C PHE A 211 13.07 20.38 14.10
N LEU A 212 14.19 20.94 14.59
CA LEU A 212 14.88 22.20 14.25
C LEU A 212 14.76 22.70 12.79
#